data_AF-A0A7S0VR57-F1
#
_entry.id   AF-A0A7S0VR57-F1
#
_cell.length_a   1.000
_cell.length_b   1.000
_cell.length_c   1.000
_cell.angle_alpha   90.00
_cell.angle_beta   90.00
_cell.angle_gamma   90.00
#
_symmetry.space_group_name_H-M   'P 1'
#
loop_
_entity.id
_entity.type
_entity.pdbx_description
1 polymer ?
#
loop_
_entity_poly.entity_id
_entity_poly.type
_entity_poly.pdbx_seq_one_letter_code
_entity_poly.pdbx_strand_id
1 'polypeptide(L)'
;MTMTSIGTISLLLLVEVASAFVPAGVRPLRDAQLSVSVASQVPFLARYALAPAMGARRGGRSGAAALRASSMAVDPDQEFDDVAFATIPKDFDPYSKTLDEWFDQLGADTNDERTLAGFAISQQHTDNGQEDEVIERLFGMLTLKEVLHRRAAVQTLGMIGEKILPKTQDLMLTTDCMTTRASCSKVMGAVALRNPSNLKDYPQEALDGMRKAMTEIPDPVTKVASMSALAQIAGGDMANGHEGCQRALDLILDLGRESEDVSVLMSVTNALAAIARTNPQWHETIFDAMEEMQEGKAEVEGFGMVNTIIRTQLMSLSRGARGTKIPPSGDGGDNLFEGWDFGDDDDSEDDEDWDDVATAFSRPAKK
;
A
#
# COMPACT_ATOMS: atom_id res chain seq x y z
N MET A 1 -35.47 -20.02 52.85
CA MET A 1 -35.40 -18.70 52.20
C MET A 1 -35.57 -18.92 50.72
N THR A 2 -36.68 -18.43 50.19
CA THR A 2 -37.30 -18.76 48.91
C THR A 2 -37.28 -17.56 47.96
N MET A 3 -37.45 -17.87 46.66
CA MET A 3 -37.82 -17.03 45.50
C MET A 3 -36.64 -16.44 44.71
N THR A 4 -36.36 -16.73 43.42
CA THR A 4 -37.10 -16.80 42.13
C THR A 4 -37.57 -15.48 41.52
N SER A 5 -37.37 -15.38 40.19
CA SER A 5 -38.13 -14.61 39.17
C SER A 5 -37.41 -13.34 38.64
N ILE A 6 -36.89 -13.34 37.39
CA ILE A 6 -37.51 -13.02 36.07
C ILE A 6 -37.89 -11.54 35.90
N GLY A 7 -37.45 -10.94 34.79
CA GLY A 7 -38.02 -9.67 34.30
C GLY A 7 -37.35 -9.08 33.04
N THR A 8 -37.69 -9.61 31.87
CA THR A 8 -37.62 -8.94 30.55
C THR A 8 -38.74 -7.89 30.44
N ILE A 9 -38.50 -6.74 29.78
CA ILE A 9 -39.43 -5.79 29.08
C ILE A 9 -38.53 -4.65 28.53
N SER A 10 -38.31 -4.47 27.22
CA SER A 10 -39.14 -3.92 26.12
C SER A 10 -39.19 -2.39 25.99
N LEU A 11 -38.71 -1.93 24.82
CA LEU A 11 -39.22 -0.90 23.89
C LEU A 11 -39.21 0.63 24.22
N LEU A 12 -38.51 1.37 23.33
CA LEU A 12 -38.97 2.53 22.52
C LEU A 12 -39.50 3.82 23.21
N LEU A 13 -38.79 4.95 23.05
CA LEU A 13 -39.26 6.33 22.70
C LEU A 13 -38.06 7.32 22.84
N LEU A 14 -37.54 7.94 21.77
CA LEU A 14 -37.96 9.19 21.07
C LEU A 14 -37.56 10.52 21.78
N VAL A 15 -36.81 11.36 21.03
CA VAL A 15 -36.89 12.84 20.90
C VAL A 15 -35.99 13.76 21.74
N GLU A 16 -35.24 14.58 20.99
CA GLU A 16 -34.70 15.95 21.22
C GLU A 16 -34.03 16.33 22.55
N VAL A 17 -32.76 16.75 22.44
CA VAL A 17 -32.35 18.10 22.87
C VAL A 17 -31.33 18.65 21.87
N ALA A 18 -31.77 19.59 21.03
CA ALA A 18 -30.92 20.65 20.52
C ALA A 18 -31.03 21.83 21.48
N SER A 19 -29.89 22.42 21.90
CA SER A 19 -29.67 23.86 22.18
C SER A 19 -28.50 24.04 23.16
N ALA A 20 -27.39 24.60 22.67
CA ALA A 20 -26.67 25.71 23.31
C ALA A 20 -25.34 25.99 22.58
N PHE A 21 -25.36 26.93 21.61
CA PHE A 21 -24.50 28.13 21.60
C PHE A 21 -24.74 28.91 20.30
N VAL A 22 -25.39 30.07 20.41
CA VAL A 22 -25.44 31.11 19.37
C VAL A 22 -25.12 32.43 20.07
N PRO A 23 -24.10 33.20 19.66
CA PRO A 23 -23.90 34.55 20.15
C PRO A 23 -24.82 35.54 19.42
N ALA A 24 -25.09 36.64 20.11
CA ALA A 24 -26.18 37.57 19.86
C ALA A 24 -26.08 38.36 18.54
N GLY A 25 -27.23 38.45 17.86
CA GLY A 25 -27.73 39.74 17.39
C GLY A 25 -27.77 40.01 15.89
N VAL A 26 -28.82 39.53 15.19
CA VAL A 26 -29.56 40.26 14.12
C VAL A 26 -30.98 39.67 14.06
N ARG A 27 -32.01 40.53 13.88
CA ARG A 27 -33.45 40.15 13.81
C ARG A 27 -33.81 39.41 12.51
N PRO A 28 -34.86 38.56 12.50
CA PRO A 28 -35.17 37.67 11.38
C PRO A 28 -36.05 38.35 10.32
N LEU A 29 -35.75 38.08 9.05
CA LEU A 29 -36.70 38.21 7.94
C LEU A 29 -37.12 36.81 7.48
N ARG A 30 -38.41 36.73 7.19
CA ARG A 30 -39.23 35.55 6.91
C ARG A 30 -38.90 34.85 5.58
N ASP A 31 -39.26 33.56 5.58
CA ASP A 31 -39.73 32.74 4.47
C ASP A 31 -38.80 32.54 3.26
N ALA A 32 -38.05 31.43 3.27
CA ALA A 32 -37.72 30.68 2.06
C ALA A 32 -37.65 29.18 2.39
N GLN A 33 -38.60 28.42 1.87
CA GLN A 33 -38.52 26.96 1.78
C GLN A 33 -37.33 26.59 0.89
N LEU A 34 -36.37 25.86 1.45
CA LEU A 34 -35.34 25.17 0.68
C LEU A 34 -35.35 23.69 1.08
N SER A 35 -35.85 22.88 0.17
CA SER A 35 -35.66 21.43 0.13
C SER A 35 -34.18 21.13 -0.04
N VAL A 36 -33.55 20.55 0.98
CA VAL A 36 -32.18 20.03 0.87
C VAL A 36 -32.26 18.59 0.34
N SER A 37 -31.98 18.46 -0.95
CA SER A 37 -31.65 17.20 -1.61
C SER A 37 -30.25 16.80 -1.16
N VAL A 38 -30.13 15.70 -0.41
CA VAL A 38 -28.83 15.08 -0.09
C VAL A 38 -28.37 14.31 -1.32
N ALA A 39 -27.63 15.00 -2.20
CA ALA A 39 -26.92 14.39 -3.32
C ALA A 39 -25.73 15.28 -3.71
N SER A 40 -24.60 15.10 -3.02
CA SER A 40 -23.25 15.38 -3.53
C SER A 40 -22.21 14.97 -2.48
N GLN A 41 -21.00 14.61 -2.95
CA GLN A 41 -19.80 14.19 -2.22
C GLN A 41 -19.56 12.67 -2.11
N VAL A 42 -19.24 12.04 -3.25
CA VAL A 42 -18.12 11.10 -3.38
C VAL A 42 -17.63 11.20 -4.84
N PRO A 43 -16.37 11.55 -5.15
CA PRO A 43 -15.83 11.31 -6.48
C PRO A 43 -14.52 10.52 -6.38
N PHE A 44 -14.61 9.20 -6.24
CA PHE A 44 -13.77 8.21 -6.91
C PHE A 44 -14.29 6.82 -6.51
N LEU A 45 -14.18 5.81 -7.37
CA LEU A 45 -14.65 4.41 -7.17
C LEU A 45 -16.13 4.09 -7.49
N ALA A 46 -16.69 4.71 -8.52
CA ALA A 46 -17.91 4.19 -9.18
C ALA A 46 -17.79 4.24 -10.71
N ARG A 47 -16.84 3.49 -11.27
CA ARG A 47 -16.92 3.02 -12.65
C ARG A 47 -16.62 1.54 -12.63
N TYR A 48 -17.64 0.71 -12.48
CA TYR A 48 -17.80 -0.62 -13.09
C TYR A 48 -19.13 -1.19 -12.59
N ALA A 49 -20.22 -0.84 -13.25
CA ALA A 49 -21.51 -1.50 -13.11
C ALA A 49 -22.09 -1.74 -14.51
N LEU A 50 -21.82 -2.96 -15.00
CA LEU A 50 -22.50 -3.83 -15.99
C LEU A 50 -23.46 -3.23 -17.03
N ALA A 51 -23.32 -3.72 -18.27
CA ALA A 51 -24.47 -3.99 -19.13
C ALA A 51 -24.37 -5.41 -19.74
N PRO A 52 -25.47 -6.20 -19.74
CA PRO A 52 -25.51 -7.55 -20.29
C PRO A 52 -25.67 -7.53 -21.82
N ALA A 53 -25.06 -8.50 -22.48
CA ALA A 53 -25.26 -8.75 -23.90
C ALA A 53 -26.63 -9.41 -24.13
N MET A 54 -27.57 -8.68 -24.73
CA MET A 54 -28.68 -9.27 -25.49
C MET A 54 -28.96 -8.44 -26.74
N GLY A 55 -28.95 -9.11 -27.89
CA GLY A 55 -29.22 -8.50 -29.18
C GLY A 55 -30.72 -8.40 -29.48
N ALA A 56 -31.09 -7.41 -30.32
CA ALA A 56 -32.11 -7.53 -31.35
C ALA A 56 -32.14 -6.26 -32.22
N ARG A 57 -32.33 -6.46 -33.53
CA ARG A 57 -32.60 -5.45 -34.57
C ARG A 57 -33.87 -4.63 -34.24
N ARG A 58 -33.89 -3.32 -34.54
CA ARG A 58 -34.55 -2.65 -35.71
C ARG A 58 -34.84 -1.17 -35.40
N GLY A 59 -34.34 -0.29 -36.28
CA GLY A 59 -35.00 0.92 -36.82
C GLY A 59 -35.53 2.01 -35.87
N GLY A 60 -34.97 3.22 -36.00
CA GLY A 60 -35.64 4.44 -35.54
C GLY A 60 -34.71 5.65 -35.49
N ARG A 61 -34.72 6.46 -36.56
CA ARG A 61 -34.12 7.81 -36.58
C ARG A 61 -34.86 8.72 -35.60
N SER A 62 -34.13 9.43 -34.74
CA SER A 62 -34.41 10.82 -34.37
C SER A 62 -33.20 11.44 -33.69
N GLY A 63 -32.89 12.68 -34.09
CA GLY A 63 -31.70 13.41 -33.69
C GLY A 63 -31.75 13.93 -32.26
N ALA A 64 -30.59 13.94 -31.63
CA ALA A 64 -30.27 14.74 -30.46
C ALA A 64 -28.78 15.10 -30.51
N ALA A 65 -28.48 16.35 -30.14
CA ALA A 65 -27.18 16.97 -30.20
C ALA A 65 -26.11 16.17 -29.45
N ALA A 66 -25.00 15.89 -30.13
CA ALA A 66 -23.86 15.18 -29.59
C ALA A 66 -23.03 16.09 -28.66
N LEU A 67 -23.22 15.96 -27.36
CA LEU A 67 -22.19 16.29 -26.38
C LEU A 67 -21.07 15.26 -26.56
N ARG A 68 -19.94 15.70 -27.14
CA ARG A 68 -18.71 14.91 -27.16
C ARG A 68 -18.20 14.80 -25.72
N ALA A 69 -18.50 13.69 -25.07
CA ALA A 69 -17.70 13.24 -23.94
C ALA A 69 -16.35 12.80 -24.51
N SER A 70 -15.29 13.56 -24.21
CA SER A 70 -13.92 13.09 -24.41
C SER A 70 -13.69 11.90 -23.50
N SER A 71 -13.91 10.70 -24.04
CA SER A 71 -13.40 9.46 -23.49
C SER A 71 -11.90 9.48 -23.70
N MET A 72 -11.12 9.83 -22.68
CA MET A 72 -9.71 9.45 -22.63
C MET A 72 -9.68 7.93 -22.46
N ALA A 73 -9.71 7.23 -23.60
CA ALA A 73 -9.29 5.84 -23.65
C ALA A 73 -7.77 5.88 -23.43
N VAL A 74 -7.32 5.32 -22.31
CA VAL A 74 -5.92 5.00 -22.09
C VAL A 74 -5.53 4.03 -23.20
N ASP A 75 -4.49 4.37 -23.94
CA ASP A 75 -3.97 3.55 -25.03
C ASP A 75 -3.40 2.26 -24.40
N PRO A 76 -3.95 1.07 -24.68
CA PRO A 76 -3.42 -0.18 -24.14
C PRO A 76 -2.02 -0.51 -24.67
N ASP A 77 -1.53 0.23 -25.67
CA ASP A 77 -0.18 0.12 -26.22
C ASP A 77 0.78 1.21 -25.69
N GLN A 78 0.39 1.98 -24.65
CA GLN A 78 1.31 2.89 -23.97
C GLN A 78 2.31 2.03 -23.16
N GLU A 79 3.51 1.81 -23.74
CA GLU A 79 4.68 1.27 -23.06
C GLU A 79 4.87 2.03 -21.74
N PHE A 80 4.69 1.34 -20.62
CA PHE A 80 5.21 1.82 -19.35
C PHE A 80 6.72 1.63 -19.45
N ASP A 81 7.49 2.71 -19.32
CA ASP A 81 8.95 2.61 -19.30
C ASP A 81 9.33 1.69 -18.14
N ASP A 82 9.81 0.49 -18.47
CA ASP A 82 10.36 -0.49 -17.54
C ASP A 82 11.39 0.22 -16.67
N VAL A 83 11.13 0.36 -15.36
CA VAL A 83 12.09 0.97 -14.43
C VAL A 83 13.12 -0.09 -14.06
N ALA A 84 13.83 -0.58 -15.08
CA ALA A 84 15.04 -1.35 -14.91
C ALA A 84 15.92 -0.61 -13.92
N PHE A 85 16.39 -1.31 -12.88
CA PHE A 85 17.36 -0.75 -11.94
C PHE A 85 18.41 0.02 -12.74
N ALA A 86 18.56 1.32 -12.45
CA ALA A 86 19.42 2.21 -13.24
C ALA A 86 20.73 1.47 -13.52
N THR A 87 20.98 1.21 -14.80
CA THR A 87 22.12 0.38 -15.19
C THR A 87 23.36 1.16 -14.79
N ILE A 88 24.06 0.69 -13.76
CA ILE A 88 25.26 1.35 -13.25
C ILE A 88 26.25 1.44 -14.42
N PRO A 89 26.66 2.65 -14.84
CA PRO A 89 27.60 2.81 -15.94
C PRO A 89 28.87 2.00 -15.66
N LYS A 90 29.42 1.36 -16.69
CA LYS A 90 30.62 0.50 -16.53
C LYS A 90 31.85 1.27 -16.04
N ASP A 91 31.87 2.56 -16.31
CA ASP A 91 32.89 3.54 -15.92
C ASP A 91 32.52 4.33 -14.66
N PHE A 92 31.43 3.96 -13.98
CA PHE A 92 31.04 4.59 -12.73
C PHE A 92 32.07 4.29 -11.64
N ASP A 93 32.67 5.34 -11.09
CA ASP A 93 33.55 5.27 -9.93
C ASP A 93 32.80 5.80 -8.70
N PRO A 94 32.44 4.95 -7.73
CA PRO A 94 31.79 5.40 -6.51
C PRO A 94 32.67 6.38 -5.72
N TYR A 95 34.00 6.35 -5.88
CA TYR A 95 34.96 7.22 -5.17
C TYR A 95 35.27 8.53 -5.89
N SER A 96 34.58 8.82 -7.00
CA SER A 96 34.79 10.05 -7.76
C SER A 96 34.35 11.32 -7.01
N LYS A 97 33.51 11.17 -5.98
CA LYS A 97 33.05 12.24 -5.10
C LYS A 97 33.15 11.82 -3.63
N THR A 98 33.17 12.82 -2.75
CA THR A 98 33.08 12.65 -1.31
C THR A 98 31.70 12.14 -0.90
N LEU A 99 31.58 11.53 0.30
CA LEU A 99 30.29 11.13 0.85
C LEU A 99 29.30 12.29 0.92
N ASP A 100 29.75 13.49 1.33
CA ASP A 100 28.88 14.66 1.41
C ASP A 100 28.28 15.05 0.05
N GLU A 101 29.09 15.06 -1.00
CA GLU A 101 28.63 15.33 -2.37
C GLU A 101 27.65 14.27 -2.87
N TRP A 102 27.84 13.00 -2.49
CA TRP A 102 26.86 11.95 -2.82
C TRP A 102 25.56 12.10 -2.05
N PHE A 103 25.62 12.48 -0.77
CA PHE A 103 24.41 12.74 0.02
C PHE A 103 23.62 13.93 -0.54
N ASP A 104 24.29 15.00 -0.99
CA ASP A 104 23.64 16.12 -1.67
C ASP A 104 22.95 15.65 -2.96
N GLN A 105 23.55 14.70 -3.67
CA GLN A 105 22.99 14.13 -4.90
C GLN A 105 21.83 13.15 -4.67
N LEU A 106 21.55 12.71 -3.44
CA LEU A 106 20.30 11.98 -3.14
C LEU A 106 19.06 12.87 -3.32
N GLY A 107 19.22 14.20 -3.33
CA GLY A 107 18.18 15.17 -3.62
C GLY A 107 18.12 15.62 -5.08
N ALA A 108 18.84 14.95 -5.99
CA ALA A 108 18.81 15.30 -7.41
C ALA A 108 17.42 15.05 -8.03
N ASP A 109 17.05 15.82 -9.05
CA ASP A 109 15.74 15.74 -9.71
C ASP A 109 15.57 14.41 -10.46
N THR A 110 16.66 13.85 -11.01
CA THR A 110 16.60 12.62 -11.81
C THR A 110 16.76 11.36 -10.96
N ASN A 111 15.97 10.33 -11.26
CA ASN A 111 16.03 9.06 -10.55
C ASN A 111 17.38 8.32 -10.72
N ASP A 112 18.00 8.44 -11.90
CA ASP A 112 19.30 7.84 -12.19
C ASP A 112 20.41 8.41 -11.30
N GLU A 113 20.46 9.74 -11.15
CA GLU A 113 21.44 10.40 -10.29
C GLU A 113 21.29 9.99 -8.82
N ARG A 114 20.04 9.92 -8.33
CA ARG A 114 19.76 9.44 -6.97
C ARG A 114 20.17 7.98 -6.78
N THR A 115 19.90 7.14 -7.77
CA THR A 115 20.26 5.71 -7.71
C THR A 115 21.77 5.52 -7.70
N LEU A 116 22.51 6.27 -8.51
CA LEU A 116 23.97 6.26 -8.54
C LEU A 116 24.57 6.77 -7.23
N ALA A 117 24.01 7.85 -6.67
CA ALA A 117 24.40 8.37 -5.37
C ALA A 117 24.17 7.34 -4.25
N GLY A 118 22.99 6.71 -4.20
CA GLY A 118 22.68 5.65 -3.24
C GLY A 118 23.62 4.45 -3.38
N PHE A 119 23.93 4.04 -4.61
CA PHE A 119 24.92 2.99 -4.86
C PHE A 119 26.30 3.38 -4.34
N ALA A 120 26.80 4.58 -4.66
CA ALA A 120 28.09 5.06 -4.18
C ALA A 120 28.16 5.13 -2.64
N ILE A 121 27.13 5.65 -1.98
CA ILE A 121 27.03 5.68 -0.52
C ILE A 121 27.07 4.25 0.04
N SER A 122 26.34 3.31 -0.56
CA SER A 122 26.34 1.91 -0.13
C SER A 122 27.68 1.20 -0.36
N GLN A 123 28.54 1.67 -1.27
CA GLN A 123 29.89 1.14 -1.43
C GLN A 123 30.87 1.75 -0.43
N GLN A 124 30.76 3.06 -0.20
CA GLN A 124 31.67 3.80 0.67
C GLN A 124 31.36 3.70 2.17
N HIS A 125 30.16 3.28 2.56
CA HIS A 125 29.73 3.39 3.97
C HIS A 125 30.63 2.66 4.98
N THR A 126 31.30 1.57 4.60
CA THR A 126 32.22 0.85 5.51
C THR A 126 33.62 1.46 5.56
N ASP A 127 33.92 2.43 4.71
CA ASP A 127 35.25 2.99 4.60
C ASP A 127 35.57 3.88 5.79
N ASN A 128 36.83 3.83 6.22
CA ASN A 128 37.38 4.64 7.31
C ASN A 128 36.61 4.56 8.63
N GLY A 129 35.78 3.53 8.84
CA GLY A 129 34.99 3.36 10.06
C GLY A 129 33.84 4.35 10.22
N GLN A 130 33.34 4.92 9.12
CA GLN A 130 32.21 5.88 9.12
C GLN A 130 30.83 5.20 9.00
N GLU A 131 30.77 3.88 9.14
CA GLU A 131 29.56 3.08 8.94
C GLU A 131 28.38 3.57 9.76
N ASP A 132 28.59 3.74 11.07
CA ASP A 132 27.54 4.22 11.97
C ASP A 132 27.06 5.62 11.57
N GLU A 133 27.97 6.53 11.20
CA GLU A 133 27.65 7.90 10.81
C GLU A 133 26.79 7.94 9.52
N VAL A 134 27.17 7.17 8.50
CA VAL A 134 26.43 7.09 7.23
C VAL A 134 25.04 6.51 7.46
N ILE A 135 24.94 5.44 8.25
CA ILE A 135 23.66 4.82 8.60
C ILE A 135 22.79 5.80 9.39
N GLU A 136 23.32 6.47 10.42
CA GLU A 136 22.59 7.51 11.18
C GLU A 136 22.06 8.62 10.27
N ARG A 137 22.87 9.12 9.32
CA ARG A 137 22.45 10.17 8.38
C ARG A 137 21.29 9.71 7.50
N LEU A 138 21.35 8.49 6.95
CA LEU A 138 20.26 7.92 6.16
C LEU A 138 18.97 7.71 6.98
N PHE A 139 19.09 7.26 8.23
CA PHE A 139 17.93 7.17 9.13
C PHE A 139 17.34 8.54 9.45
N GLY A 140 18.17 9.57 9.63
CA GLY A 140 17.72 10.95 9.76
C GLY A 140 16.90 11.40 8.55
N MET A 141 17.30 11.01 7.34
CA MET A 141 16.56 11.35 6.11
C MET A 141 15.16 10.73 6.06
N LEU A 142 14.90 9.60 6.74
CA LEU A 142 13.56 9.00 6.82
C LEU A 142 12.53 9.87 7.59
N THR A 143 13.02 10.87 8.33
CA THR A 143 12.18 11.80 9.11
C THR A 143 11.92 13.12 8.38
N LEU A 144 12.58 13.35 7.26
CA LEU A 144 12.38 14.57 6.46
C LEU A 144 10.97 14.61 5.88
N LYS A 145 10.44 15.81 5.65
CA LYS A 145 9.12 16.01 5.00
C LYS A 145 9.16 15.74 3.50
N GLU A 146 10.30 15.97 2.88
CA GLU A 146 10.50 15.76 1.44
C GLU A 146 10.43 14.28 1.05
N VAL A 147 9.52 13.94 0.14
CA VAL A 147 9.29 12.56 -0.32
C VAL A 147 10.53 12.02 -1.04
N LEU A 148 11.16 12.83 -1.90
CA LEU A 148 12.32 12.44 -2.71
C LEU A 148 13.49 11.97 -1.84
N HIS A 149 13.86 12.76 -0.83
CA HIS A 149 14.94 12.43 0.09
C HIS A 149 14.64 11.15 0.90
N ARG A 150 13.39 10.99 1.37
CA ARG A 150 12.98 9.76 2.06
C ARG A 150 13.09 8.54 1.14
N ARG A 151 12.60 8.64 -0.11
CA ARG A 151 12.65 7.54 -1.09
C ARG A 151 14.10 7.14 -1.39
N ALA A 152 14.97 8.11 -1.64
CA ALA A 152 16.38 7.88 -1.89
C ALA A 152 17.08 7.22 -0.68
N ALA A 153 16.76 7.67 0.54
CA ALA A 153 17.26 7.05 1.76
C ALA A 153 16.78 5.61 1.96
N VAL A 154 15.50 5.33 1.70
CA VAL A 154 14.93 3.96 1.75
C VAL A 154 15.67 3.03 0.79
N GLN A 155 15.87 3.44 -0.46
CA GLN A 155 16.57 2.66 -1.47
C GLN A 155 18.03 2.42 -1.08
N THR A 156 18.72 3.46 -0.59
CA THR A 156 20.12 3.38 -0.15
C THR A 156 20.29 2.45 1.05
N LEU A 157 19.41 2.54 2.04
CA LEU A 157 19.37 1.59 3.17
C LEU A 157 19.11 0.15 2.70
N GLY A 158 18.25 -0.04 1.70
CA GLY A 158 18.05 -1.34 1.06
C GLY A 158 19.32 -1.91 0.43
N MET A 159 20.13 -1.06 -0.23
CA MET A 159 21.42 -1.45 -0.82
C MET A 159 22.48 -1.81 0.24
N ILE A 160 22.43 -1.20 1.43
CA ILE A 160 23.31 -1.54 2.55
C ILE A 160 23.04 -2.96 3.09
N GLY A 161 21.80 -3.45 2.97
CA GLY A 161 21.43 -4.84 3.26
C GLY A 161 21.08 -5.11 4.73
N GLU A 162 21.10 -6.38 5.14
CA GLU A 162 20.43 -6.87 6.36
C GLU A 162 20.87 -6.26 7.69
N LYS A 163 22.08 -5.71 7.77
CA LYS A 163 22.63 -5.16 9.02
C LYS A 163 21.83 -3.98 9.57
N ILE A 164 21.07 -3.28 8.73
CA ILE A 164 20.22 -2.17 9.14
C ILE A 164 18.88 -2.63 9.73
N LEU A 165 18.46 -3.89 9.50
CA LEU A 165 17.13 -4.39 9.89
C LEU A 165 16.84 -4.26 11.39
N PRO A 166 17.76 -4.57 12.33
CA PRO A 166 17.47 -4.40 13.76
C PRO A 166 17.13 -2.94 14.12
N LYS A 167 17.89 -1.98 13.56
CA LYS A 167 17.66 -0.55 13.79
C LYS A 167 16.39 -0.06 13.10
N THR A 168 16.12 -0.53 11.88
CA THR A 168 14.86 -0.23 11.17
C THR A 168 13.65 -0.74 11.95
N GLN A 169 13.73 -1.93 12.53
CA GLN A 169 12.67 -2.50 13.35
C GLN A 169 12.43 -1.67 14.62
N ASP A 170 13.50 -1.32 15.33
CA ASP A 170 13.41 -0.50 16.54
C ASP A 170 12.74 0.86 16.23
N LEU A 171 13.21 1.55 15.18
CA LEU A 171 12.63 2.82 14.77
C LEU A 171 11.16 2.69 14.32
N MET A 172 10.83 1.64 13.57
CA MET A 172 9.45 1.36 13.11
C MET A 172 8.48 1.18 14.28
N LEU A 173 8.91 0.55 15.38
CA LEU A 173 8.06 0.23 16.51
C LEU A 173 8.02 1.34 17.57
N THR A 174 9.02 2.23 17.60
CA THR A 174 9.16 3.24 18.66
C THR A 174 8.79 4.66 18.22
N THR A 175 8.87 4.99 16.93
CA THR A 175 8.57 6.34 16.44
C THR A 175 7.07 6.67 16.47
N ASP A 176 6.74 7.92 16.79
CA ASP A 176 5.39 8.45 16.79
C ASP A 176 4.93 8.90 15.38
N CYS A 177 5.86 9.19 14.48
CA CYS A 177 5.57 9.64 13.13
C CYS A 177 5.15 8.49 12.20
N MET A 178 3.89 8.50 11.74
CA MET A 178 3.33 7.49 10.82
C MET A 178 4.15 7.36 9.51
N THR A 179 4.62 8.48 8.96
CA THR A 179 5.42 8.52 7.73
C THR A 179 6.78 7.85 7.92
N THR A 180 7.41 8.04 9.08
CA THR A 180 8.67 7.38 9.41
C THR A 180 8.47 5.88 9.62
N ARG A 181 7.38 5.45 10.28
CA ARG A 181 7.05 4.01 10.41
C ARG A 181 6.85 3.34 9.06
N ALA A 182 6.06 3.96 8.18
CA ALA A 182 5.83 3.46 6.84
C ALA A 182 7.11 3.40 6.01
N SER A 183 7.99 4.41 6.15
CA SER A 183 9.32 4.40 5.52
C SER A 183 10.18 3.25 6.03
N CYS A 184 10.16 2.97 7.34
CA CYS A 184 10.88 1.82 7.90
C CYS A 184 10.35 0.48 7.38
N SER A 185 9.03 0.33 7.23
CA SER A 185 8.44 -0.85 6.58
C SER A 185 8.95 -1.02 5.14
N LYS A 186 9.01 0.09 4.37
CA LYS A 186 9.55 0.06 3.00
C LYS A 186 11.04 -0.30 2.97
N VAL A 187 11.82 0.15 3.95
CA VAL A 187 13.23 -0.26 4.09
C VAL A 187 13.36 -1.78 4.22
N MET A 188 12.51 -2.43 5.04
CA MET A 188 12.49 -3.90 5.16
C MET A 188 12.28 -4.56 3.78
N GLY A 189 11.26 -4.11 3.03
CA GLY A 189 11.02 -4.62 1.68
C GLY A 189 12.18 -4.33 0.71
N ALA A 190 12.80 -3.15 0.79
CA ALA A 190 13.90 -2.75 -0.06
C ALA A 190 15.17 -3.59 0.18
N VAL A 191 15.46 -3.97 1.43
CA VAL A 191 16.56 -4.90 1.74
C VAL A 191 16.34 -6.23 1.03
N ALA A 192 15.13 -6.78 1.10
CA ALA A 192 14.76 -8.03 0.42
C ALA A 192 14.90 -7.93 -1.10
N LEU A 193 14.40 -6.83 -1.68
CA LEU A 193 14.47 -6.58 -3.12
C LEU A 193 15.92 -6.45 -3.63
N ARG A 194 16.79 -5.80 -2.85
CA ARG A 194 18.19 -5.57 -3.23
C ARG A 194 19.12 -6.76 -2.92
N ASN A 195 18.69 -7.68 -2.06
CA ASN A 195 19.47 -8.85 -1.65
C ASN A 195 18.67 -10.15 -1.86
N PRO A 196 18.25 -10.47 -3.10
CA PRO A 196 17.31 -11.54 -3.35
C PRO A 196 17.90 -12.94 -3.08
N SER A 197 19.23 -13.08 -3.07
CA SER A 197 19.93 -14.31 -2.66
C SER A 197 19.62 -14.74 -1.22
N ASN A 198 19.26 -13.78 -0.36
CA ASN A 198 19.07 -14.03 1.07
C ASN A 198 17.59 -14.12 1.46
N LEU A 199 16.66 -13.97 0.52
CA LEU A 199 15.21 -13.97 0.78
C LEU A 199 14.73 -15.23 1.53
N LYS A 200 15.27 -16.40 1.19
CA LYS A 200 14.91 -17.66 1.84
C LYS A 200 15.18 -17.61 3.35
N ASP A 201 16.29 -16.99 3.72
CA ASP A 201 16.79 -16.92 5.09
C ASP A 201 16.52 -15.54 5.73
N TYR A 202 15.56 -14.77 5.20
CA TYR A 202 15.21 -13.44 5.70
C TYR A 202 15.01 -13.45 7.24
N PRO A 203 15.59 -12.51 8.01
CA PRO A 203 15.62 -12.59 9.47
C PRO A 203 14.22 -12.69 10.11
N GLN A 204 14.05 -13.65 11.04
CA GLN A 204 12.76 -13.88 11.68
C GLN A 204 12.32 -12.68 12.51
N GLU A 205 13.27 -12.04 13.19
CA GLU A 205 13.04 -10.87 14.04
C GLU A 205 12.42 -9.71 13.24
N ALA A 206 12.84 -9.54 11.98
CA ALA A 206 12.28 -8.53 11.07
C ALA A 206 10.82 -8.86 10.67
N LEU A 207 10.52 -10.14 10.39
CA LEU A 207 9.16 -10.60 10.13
C LEU A 207 8.25 -10.38 11.34
N ASP A 208 8.73 -10.72 12.54
CA ASP A 208 8.01 -10.50 13.80
C ASP A 208 7.78 -9.01 14.06
N GLY A 209 8.75 -8.16 13.71
CA GLY A 209 8.62 -6.70 13.77
C GLY A 209 7.49 -6.18 12.89
N MET A 210 7.39 -6.65 11.64
CA MET A 210 6.28 -6.28 10.75
C MET A 210 4.93 -6.84 11.22
N ARG A 211 4.89 -8.05 11.80
CA ARG A 211 3.68 -8.59 12.44
C ARG A 211 3.18 -7.66 13.54
N LYS A 212 4.06 -7.21 14.43
CA LYS A 212 3.72 -6.25 15.48
C LYS A 212 3.24 -4.93 14.90
N ALA A 213 3.93 -4.42 13.89
CA ALA A 213 3.52 -3.19 13.21
C ALA A 213 2.11 -3.27 12.62
N MET A 214 1.68 -4.44 12.13
CA MET A 214 0.32 -4.60 11.60
C MET A 214 -0.76 -4.84 12.65
N THR A 215 -0.41 -5.42 13.79
CA THR A 215 -1.38 -5.87 14.81
C THR A 215 -1.50 -4.91 15.99
N GLU A 216 -0.41 -4.25 16.37
CA GLU A 216 -0.35 -3.40 17.57
C GLU A 216 -0.45 -1.91 17.24
N ILE A 217 -0.02 -1.49 16.03
CA ILE A 217 -0.04 -0.08 15.62
C ILE A 217 -1.38 0.21 14.92
N PRO A 218 -2.16 1.22 15.35
CA PRO A 218 -3.48 1.49 14.77
C PRO A 218 -3.45 2.21 13.42
N ASP A 219 -2.27 2.65 12.96
CA ASP A 219 -2.11 3.45 11.75
C ASP A 219 -2.27 2.60 10.47
N PRO A 220 -3.24 2.94 9.59
CA PRO A 220 -3.45 2.22 8.34
C PRO A 220 -2.27 2.34 7.36
N VAL A 221 -1.52 3.44 7.38
CA VAL A 221 -0.41 3.65 6.43
C VAL A 221 0.73 2.67 6.72
N THR A 222 1.09 2.51 7.99
CA THR A 222 2.08 1.51 8.45
C THR A 222 1.62 0.09 8.14
N LYS A 223 0.34 -0.24 8.37
CA LYS A 223 -0.22 -1.58 8.06
C LYS A 223 -0.06 -1.94 6.59
N VAL A 224 -0.46 -1.03 5.69
CA VAL A 224 -0.34 -1.22 4.25
C VAL A 224 1.14 -1.35 3.85
N ALA A 225 2.00 -0.47 4.35
CA ALA A 225 3.43 -0.51 4.04
C ALA A 225 4.12 -1.80 4.52
N SER A 226 3.81 -2.25 5.74
CA SER A 226 4.31 -3.52 6.30
C SER A 226 3.81 -4.73 5.51
N MET A 227 2.52 -4.76 5.15
CA MET A 227 1.98 -5.84 4.34
C MET A 227 2.58 -5.87 2.94
N SER A 228 2.78 -4.71 2.32
CA SER A 228 3.47 -4.60 1.04
C SER A 228 4.90 -5.13 1.10
N ALA A 229 5.66 -4.77 2.15
CA ALA A 229 7.01 -5.29 2.37
C ALA A 229 7.00 -6.81 2.55
N LEU A 230 6.08 -7.35 3.35
CA LEU A 230 5.91 -8.80 3.49
C LEU A 230 5.54 -9.47 2.17
N ALA A 231 4.69 -8.86 1.36
CA ALA A 231 4.32 -9.39 0.05
C ALA A 231 5.53 -9.46 -0.90
N GLN A 232 6.41 -8.46 -0.85
CA GLN A 232 7.66 -8.45 -1.61
C GLN A 232 8.62 -9.55 -1.12
N ILE A 233 8.78 -9.69 0.20
CA ILE A 233 9.65 -10.70 0.82
C ILE A 233 9.13 -12.11 0.55
N ALA A 234 7.81 -12.30 0.66
CA ALA A 234 7.13 -13.52 0.29
C ALA A 234 7.34 -13.73 -1.21
N GLY A 235 6.75 -12.93 -2.09
CA GLY A 235 6.74 -13.07 -3.56
C GLY A 235 8.05 -13.51 -4.20
N GLY A 236 9.17 -12.94 -3.74
CA GLY A 236 10.48 -13.21 -4.29
C GLY A 236 10.68 -12.62 -5.69
N ASP A 237 11.72 -13.09 -6.36
CA ASP A 237 12.09 -12.69 -7.72
C ASP A 237 12.24 -13.96 -8.57
N MET A 238 11.09 -14.48 -9.00
CA MET A 238 11.00 -15.71 -9.76
C MET A 238 11.64 -15.59 -11.16
N ALA A 239 11.72 -14.37 -11.71
CA ALA A 239 12.38 -14.14 -12.99
C ALA A 239 13.88 -14.47 -12.90
N ASN A 240 14.50 -14.19 -11.75
CA ASN A 240 15.91 -14.49 -11.48
C ASN A 240 16.12 -15.76 -10.63
N GLY A 241 15.07 -16.56 -10.41
CA GLY A 241 15.17 -17.85 -9.69
C GLY A 241 15.22 -17.73 -8.16
N HIS A 242 14.82 -16.58 -7.60
CA HIS A 242 14.73 -16.37 -6.17
C HIS A 242 13.31 -16.66 -5.67
N GLU A 243 13.13 -17.84 -5.07
CA GLU A 243 11.82 -18.39 -4.69
C GLU A 243 11.05 -17.59 -3.63
N GLY A 244 11.67 -16.58 -3.01
CA GLY A 244 11.08 -15.78 -1.96
C GLY A 244 11.08 -16.45 -0.58
N CYS A 245 10.32 -15.90 0.38
CA CYS A 245 10.36 -16.33 1.78
C CYS A 245 9.05 -17.00 2.22
N GLN A 246 9.08 -18.32 2.40
CA GLN A 246 7.92 -19.08 2.87
C GLN A 246 7.40 -18.60 4.24
N ARG A 247 8.28 -18.23 5.17
CA ARG A 247 7.88 -17.72 6.51
C ARG A 247 7.10 -16.41 6.42
N ALA A 248 7.41 -15.56 5.44
CA ALA A 248 6.63 -14.34 5.20
C ALA A 248 5.25 -14.68 4.63
N LEU A 249 5.15 -15.65 3.71
CA LEU A 249 3.86 -16.13 3.22
C LEU A 249 3.00 -16.71 4.35
N ASP A 250 3.56 -17.59 5.17
CA ASP A 250 2.86 -18.20 6.31
C ASP A 250 2.32 -17.12 7.26
N LEU A 251 3.13 -16.08 7.54
CA LEU A 251 2.71 -14.93 8.34
C LEU A 251 1.51 -14.17 7.71
N ILE A 252 1.52 -13.94 6.39
CA ILE A 252 0.40 -13.27 5.70
C ILE A 252 -0.87 -14.11 5.78
N LEU A 253 -0.75 -15.44 5.59
CA LEU A 253 -1.87 -16.38 5.70
C LEU A 253 -2.46 -16.38 7.11
N ASP A 254 -1.61 -16.42 8.14
CA ASP A 254 -2.04 -16.38 9.53
C ASP A 254 -2.75 -15.06 9.86
N LEU A 255 -2.27 -13.92 9.36
CA LEU A 255 -2.96 -12.63 9.51
C LEU A 255 -4.33 -12.61 8.84
N GLY A 256 -4.48 -13.27 7.68
CA GLY A 256 -5.77 -13.43 7.00
C GLY A 256 -6.77 -14.25 7.83
N ARG A 257 -6.29 -15.27 8.55
CA ARG A 257 -7.11 -16.13 9.41
C ARG A 257 -7.44 -15.49 10.74
N GLU A 258 -6.49 -14.81 11.37
CA GLU A 258 -6.63 -14.30 12.74
C GLU A 258 -7.26 -12.91 12.80
N SER A 259 -7.02 -12.06 11.80
CA SER A 259 -7.45 -10.66 11.87
C SER A 259 -8.97 -10.49 11.74
N GLU A 260 -9.52 -9.58 12.54
CA GLU A 260 -10.86 -9.02 12.39
C GLU A 260 -10.80 -7.57 11.87
N ASP A 261 -9.60 -7.02 11.73
CA ASP A 261 -9.40 -5.67 11.20
C ASP A 261 -9.55 -5.69 9.67
N VAL A 262 -10.61 -5.03 9.19
CA VAL A 262 -10.93 -4.90 7.76
C VAL A 262 -9.77 -4.34 6.96
N SER A 263 -9.02 -3.37 7.50
CA SER A 263 -7.88 -2.77 6.80
C SER A 263 -6.76 -3.80 6.56
N VAL A 264 -6.46 -4.61 7.58
CA VAL A 264 -5.49 -5.71 7.48
C VAL A 264 -5.99 -6.77 6.49
N LEU A 265 -7.27 -7.18 6.56
CA LEU A 265 -7.82 -8.19 5.66
C LEU A 265 -7.82 -7.74 4.19
N MET A 266 -8.07 -6.45 3.92
CA MET A 266 -7.91 -5.87 2.58
C MET A 266 -6.47 -5.93 2.10
N SER A 267 -5.52 -5.54 2.94
CA SER A 267 -4.09 -5.60 2.61
C SER A 267 -3.61 -7.04 2.39
N VAL A 268 -4.01 -8.00 3.24
CA VAL A 268 -3.74 -9.45 3.07
C VAL A 268 -4.26 -9.91 1.71
N THR A 269 -5.51 -9.59 1.37
CA THR A 269 -6.14 -10.00 0.10
C THR A 269 -5.33 -9.52 -1.10
N ASN A 270 -4.88 -8.26 -1.08
CA ASN A 270 -4.07 -7.69 -2.15
C ASN A 270 -2.67 -8.30 -2.21
N ALA A 271 -2.02 -8.50 -1.06
CA ALA A 271 -0.70 -9.13 -0.95
C ALA A 271 -0.72 -10.57 -1.48
N LEU A 272 -1.67 -11.38 -1.04
CA LEU A 272 -1.85 -12.74 -1.51
C LEU A 272 -2.06 -12.78 -3.04
N ALA A 273 -2.95 -11.96 -3.56
CA ALA A 273 -3.18 -11.90 -5.00
C ALA A 273 -1.93 -11.45 -5.78
N ALA A 274 -1.13 -10.53 -5.23
CA ALA A 274 0.14 -10.10 -5.80
C ALA A 274 1.15 -11.26 -5.85
N ILE A 275 1.35 -11.94 -4.72
CA ILE A 275 2.24 -13.09 -4.60
C ILE A 275 1.83 -14.22 -5.55
N ALA A 276 0.54 -14.54 -5.65
CA ALA A 276 0.06 -15.60 -6.55
C ALA A 276 0.31 -15.30 -8.03
N ARG A 277 0.39 -14.01 -8.41
CA ARG A 277 0.71 -13.59 -9.78
C ARG A 277 2.20 -13.71 -10.08
N THR A 278 3.06 -13.34 -9.14
CA THR A 278 4.52 -13.32 -9.34
C THR A 278 5.18 -14.66 -9.04
N ASN A 279 4.58 -15.46 -8.15
CA ASN A 279 5.10 -16.75 -7.72
C ASN A 279 4.12 -17.90 -7.98
N PRO A 280 4.27 -18.60 -9.11
CA PRO A 280 3.42 -19.73 -9.47
C PRO A 280 3.47 -20.90 -8.46
N GLN A 281 4.55 -21.02 -7.67
CA GLN A 281 4.68 -22.12 -6.71
C GLN A 281 3.62 -22.03 -5.60
N TRP A 282 3.17 -20.82 -5.27
CA TRP A 282 2.18 -20.58 -4.21
C TRP A 282 0.78 -20.29 -4.73
N HIS A 283 0.57 -20.33 -6.04
CA HIS A 283 -0.71 -19.98 -6.66
C HIS A 283 -1.89 -20.75 -6.03
N GLU A 284 -1.81 -22.09 -6.01
CA GLU A 284 -2.89 -22.93 -5.48
C GLU A 284 -3.10 -22.73 -3.98
N THR A 285 -2.01 -22.69 -3.19
CA THR A 285 -2.09 -22.46 -1.74
C THR A 285 -2.76 -21.14 -1.40
N ILE A 286 -2.44 -20.09 -2.17
CA ILE A 286 -3.04 -18.77 -1.99
C ILE A 286 -4.50 -18.77 -2.45
N PHE A 287 -4.80 -19.43 -3.56
CA PHE A 287 -6.16 -19.55 -4.07
C PHE A 287 -7.07 -20.19 -3.02
N ASP A 288 -6.66 -21.34 -2.48
CA ASP A 288 -7.38 -22.07 -1.44
C ASP A 288 -7.58 -21.21 -0.17
N ALA A 289 -6.53 -20.50 0.27
CA ALA A 289 -6.61 -19.63 1.43
C ALA A 289 -7.57 -18.45 1.23
N MET A 290 -7.61 -17.88 0.02
CA MET A 290 -8.55 -16.81 -0.31
C MET A 290 -10.01 -17.30 -0.36
N GLU A 291 -10.25 -18.54 -0.81
CA GLU A 291 -11.57 -19.18 -0.72
C GLU A 291 -11.96 -19.41 0.76
N GLU A 292 -11.06 -19.95 1.58
CA GLU A 292 -11.27 -20.14 3.03
C GLU A 292 -11.63 -18.81 3.72
N MET A 293 -10.89 -17.74 3.43
CA MET A 293 -11.17 -16.39 3.97
C MET A 293 -12.56 -15.88 3.58
N GLN A 294 -13.00 -16.14 2.34
CA GLN A 294 -14.33 -15.74 1.86
C GLN A 294 -15.46 -16.43 2.65
N GLU A 295 -15.29 -17.70 3.02
CA GLU A 295 -16.30 -18.48 3.73
C GLU A 295 -16.29 -18.22 5.25
N GLY A 296 -15.11 -18.06 5.85
CA GLY A 296 -14.93 -18.05 7.30
C GLY A 296 -15.19 -16.71 8.01
N LYS A 297 -15.33 -15.60 7.28
CA LYS A 297 -15.30 -14.23 7.85
C LYS A 297 -16.61 -13.43 7.68
N ALA A 298 -17.72 -14.10 7.35
CA ALA A 298 -19.00 -13.43 7.10
C ALA A 298 -19.56 -12.63 8.30
N GLU A 299 -19.13 -12.96 9.52
CA GLU A 299 -19.57 -12.29 10.76
C GLU A 299 -18.77 -11.01 11.09
N VAL A 300 -17.62 -10.78 10.43
CA VAL A 300 -16.79 -9.60 10.68
C VAL A 300 -17.46 -8.36 10.08
N GLU A 301 -17.64 -7.32 10.90
CA GLU A 301 -18.25 -6.07 10.46
C GLU A 301 -17.43 -5.44 9.31
N GLY A 302 -18.09 -5.00 8.25
CA GLY A 302 -17.42 -4.42 7.08
C GLY A 302 -16.77 -5.43 6.12
N PHE A 303 -16.77 -6.73 6.44
CA PHE A 303 -16.17 -7.77 5.59
C PHE A 303 -16.80 -7.90 4.20
N GLY A 304 -18.02 -7.39 3.99
CA GLY A 304 -18.67 -7.37 2.67
C GLY A 304 -17.83 -6.70 1.58
N MET A 305 -17.08 -5.65 1.93
CA MET A 305 -16.15 -4.99 1.01
C MET A 305 -14.95 -5.90 0.70
N VAL A 306 -14.32 -6.48 1.73
CA VAL A 306 -13.19 -7.43 1.58
C VAL A 306 -13.59 -8.61 0.71
N ASN A 307 -14.76 -9.21 0.94
CA ASN A 307 -15.28 -10.33 0.17
C ASN A 307 -15.45 -9.99 -1.33
N THR A 308 -15.84 -8.74 -1.64
CA THR A 308 -15.94 -8.27 -3.03
C THR A 308 -14.56 -8.21 -3.69
N ILE A 309 -13.54 -7.77 -2.96
CA ILE A 309 -12.15 -7.74 -3.42
C ILE A 309 -11.64 -9.17 -3.61
N ILE A 310 -11.84 -10.06 -2.64
CA ILE A 310 -11.46 -11.48 -2.73
C ILE A 310 -12.03 -12.12 -4.00
N ARG A 311 -13.34 -11.96 -4.27
CA ARG A 311 -13.97 -12.47 -5.50
C ARG A 311 -13.33 -11.93 -6.76
N THR A 312 -13.04 -10.63 -6.77
CA THR A 312 -12.43 -9.97 -7.93
C THR A 312 -11.04 -10.53 -8.20
N GLN A 313 -10.23 -10.72 -7.15
CA GLN A 313 -8.90 -11.28 -7.25
C GLN A 313 -8.92 -12.77 -7.64
N LEU A 314 -9.80 -13.59 -7.03
CA LEU A 314 -9.97 -15.01 -7.39
C LEU A 314 -10.39 -15.18 -8.87
N MET A 315 -11.29 -14.32 -9.36
CA MET A 315 -11.66 -14.31 -10.78
C MET A 315 -10.47 -13.94 -11.68
N SER A 316 -9.62 -13.00 -11.25
CA SER A 316 -8.42 -12.60 -11.98
C SER A 316 -7.41 -13.75 -12.06
N LEU A 317 -7.09 -14.36 -10.92
CA LEU A 317 -6.17 -15.51 -10.82
C LEU A 317 -6.66 -16.70 -11.64
N SER A 318 -7.97 -17.02 -11.57
CA SER A 318 -8.59 -18.08 -12.38
C SER A 318 -8.46 -17.90 -13.89
N ARG A 319 -8.41 -16.64 -14.37
CA ARG A 319 -8.24 -16.32 -15.79
C ARG A 319 -6.79 -16.44 -16.23
N GLY A 320 -5.85 -16.00 -15.40
CA GLY A 320 -4.41 -16.09 -15.65
C GLY A 320 -3.94 -17.55 -15.81
N ALA A 321 -4.47 -18.46 -14.98
CA ALA A 321 -4.08 -19.88 -15.00
C ALA A 321 -4.46 -20.64 -16.29
N ARG A 322 -5.38 -20.12 -17.14
CA ARG A 322 -5.97 -20.90 -18.25
C ARG A 322 -5.51 -20.54 -19.66
N GLY A 323 -4.74 -19.47 -19.87
CA GLY A 323 -4.71 -18.85 -21.22
C GLY A 323 -3.38 -18.35 -21.76
N THR A 324 -2.42 -17.96 -20.94
CA THR A 324 -1.22 -17.29 -21.46
C THR A 324 0.00 -18.12 -21.12
N LYS A 325 0.63 -18.70 -22.16
CA LYS A 325 2.07 -18.93 -22.10
C LYS A 325 2.66 -17.58 -21.70
N ILE A 326 3.23 -17.51 -20.50
CA ILE A 326 4.04 -16.36 -20.10
C ILE A 326 5.00 -16.16 -21.28
N PRO A 327 4.91 -15.05 -22.03
CA PRO A 327 5.87 -14.81 -23.09
C PRO A 327 7.26 -14.95 -22.45
N PRO A 328 8.24 -15.62 -23.10
CA PRO A 328 9.59 -15.62 -22.57
C PRO A 328 9.96 -14.16 -22.32
N SER A 329 10.18 -13.83 -21.06
CA SER A 329 10.54 -12.50 -20.60
C SER A 329 11.63 -11.96 -21.54
N GLY A 330 11.29 -10.95 -22.34
CA GLY A 330 12.32 -10.00 -22.75
C GLY A 330 12.94 -9.45 -21.47
N ASP A 331 14.26 -9.24 -21.45
CA ASP A 331 14.99 -8.64 -20.34
C ASP A 331 14.18 -7.47 -19.74
N GLY A 332 13.61 -7.66 -18.55
CA GLY A 332 12.66 -6.73 -17.95
C GLY A 332 11.53 -7.49 -17.27
N GLY A 333 11.79 -7.97 -16.05
CA GLY A 333 10.73 -8.55 -15.23
C GLY A 333 9.76 -7.46 -14.82
N ASP A 334 8.48 -7.60 -15.18
CA ASP A 334 7.36 -6.84 -14.62
C ASP A 334 7.36 -7.02 -13.10
N ASN A 335 8.14 -6.20 -12.38
CA ASN A 335 8.10 -6.20 -10.93
C ASN A 335 6.73 -5.63 -10.56
N LEU A 336 5.89 -6.45 -9.95
CA LEU A 336 4.52 -6.12 -9.54
C LEU A 336 4.43 -4.93 -8.54
N PHE A 337 5.58 -4.37 -8.17
CA PHE A 337 5.78 -3.22 -7.32
C PHE A 337 6.29 -1.96 -8.04
N GLU A 338 6.56 -2.01 -9.35
CA GLU A 338 6.90 -0.82 -10.16
C GLU A 338 5.71 0.14 -10.32
N GLY A 339 4.48 -0.31 -10.10
CA GLY A 339 3.31 0.56 -9.92
C GLY A 339 3.30 1.35 -8.59
N TRP A 340 4.33 1.18 -7.75
CA TRP A 340 4.67 2.07 -6.63
C TRP A 340 5.87 2.93 -6.97
N ASP A 341 6.08 3.19 -8.26
CA ASP A 341 6.49 4.52 -8.63
C ASP A 341 5.49 5.47 -7.95
N PHE A 342 5.92 6.08 -6.84
CA PHE A 342 5.47 7.44 -6.54
C PHE A 342 5.83 8.12 -7.84
N GLY A 343 4.85 8.34 -8.72
CA GLY A 343 5.15 8.92 -10.00
C GLY A 343 6.03 10.14 -9.75
N ASP A 344 6.73 10.58 -10.78
CA ASP A 344 6.93 12.02 -10.89
C ASP A 344 5.51 12.63 -11.00
N ASP A 345 4.78 12.63 -9.87
CA ASP A 345 3.63 13.46 -9.60
C ASP A 345 4.25 14.84 -9.70
N ASP A 346 4.12 15.40 -10.89
CA ASP A 346 4.34 16.79 -11.23
C ASP A 346 4.13 17.60 -9.94
N ASP A 347 5.21 18.21 -9.42
CA ASP A 347 5.32 18.94 -8.14
C ASP A 347 4.39 20.18 -8.09
N SER A 348 3.21 20.10 -8.69
CA SER A 348 2.08 20.97 -8.41
C SER A 348 1.68 20.81 -6.95
N GLU A 349 2.18 21.77 -6.17
CA GLU A 349 1.99 22.15 -4.77
C GLU A 349 0.59 21.96 -4.14
N ASP A 350 -0.05 20.81 -4.30
CA ASP A 350 -1.23 20.43 -3.54
C ASP A 350 -0.81 19.41 -2.46
N ASP A 351 -0.13 19.92 -1.43
CA ASP A 351 0.12 19.22 -0.16
C ASP A 351 -1.23 18.89 0.51
N GLU A 352 -1.88 17.80 0.08
CA GLU A 352 -3.01 17.25 0.82
C GLU A 352 -2.49 16.73 2.17
N ASP A 353 -2.91 17.44 3.22
CA ASP A 353 -2.57 17.20 4.61
C ASP A 353 -3.04 15.79 5.03
N TRP A 354 -2.13 14.82 5.05
CA TRP A 354 -2.43 13.43 5.44
C TRP A 354 -2.99 13.30 6.86
N ASP A 355 -2.83 14.33 7.69
CA ASP A 355 -3.45 14.43 9.02
C ASP A 355 -5.00 14.44 8.93
N ASP A 356 -5.59 14.94 7.84
CA ASP A 356 -7.05 14.96 7.65
C ASP A 356 -7.64 13.58 7.32
N VAL A 357 -6.89 12.71 6.62
CA VAL A 357 -7.33 11.34 6.28
C VAL A 357 -7.30 10.44 7.51
N ALA A 358 -6.29 10.57 8.38
CA ALA A 358 -6.22 9.84 9.65
C ALA A 358 -7.36 10.22 10.62
N THR A 359 -7.85 11.46 10.53
CA THR A 359 -8.97 11.96 11.34
C THR A 359 -10.32 11.37 10.91
N ALA A 360 -10.46 10.97 9.64
CA ALA A 360 -11.68 10.33 9.13
C ALA A 360 -11.90 8.91 9.70
N PHE A 361 -10.82 8.17 10.00
CA PHE A 361 -10.89 6.80 10.53
C PHE A 361 -10.83 6.70 12.06
N SER A 362 -10.49 7.78 12.77
CA SER A 362 -10.25 7.76 14.23
C SER A 362 -11.45 8.16 15.10
N ARG A 363 -12.69 8.19 14.57
CA ARG A 363 -13.87 8.54 15.38
C ARG A 363 -14.23 7.40 16.35
N PRO A 364 -14.17 7.61 17.69
CA PRO A 364 -14.60 6.59 18.63
C PRO A 364 -16.11 6.38 18.54
N ALA A 365 -16.55 5.11 18.60
CA ALA A 365 -17.94 4.74 18.74
C ALA A 365 -18.54 5.45 19.96
N LYS A 366 -19.50 6.35 19.73
CA LYS A 366 -20.22 7.02 20.82
C LYS A 366 -21.05 5.97 21.56
N LYS A 367 -20.78 5.84 22.86
CA LYS A 367 -21.55 5.03 23.82
C LYS A 367 -22.97 5.54 24.01
#